data_AF-A4I8S8-F1
#
_entry.id   AF-A4I8S8-F1
#
_cell.length_a   1.000
_cell.length_b   1.000
_cell.length_c   1.000
_cell.angle_alpha   90.00
_cell.angle_beta   90.00
_cell.angle_gamma   90.00
#
_symmetry.space_group_name_H-M   'P 1'
#
loop_
_entity.id
_entity.type
_entity.pdbx_description
1 polymer ?
#
loop_
_entity_poly.entity_id
_entity_poly.type
_entity_poly.pdbx_seq_one_letter_code
_entity_poly.pdbx_strand_id
1 'polypeptide(L)'
;MNIAIANIAPTRLKQGSGEAVLAVLSALVNAALSSTGYDFQPIDYGQVGRYDELAAVADAEDEQGEDEIEDNVVIDSDDDDEVYVGAVSGNRSAKSDADRPPTPKVDAEEWKMEVERVAPLLQVRQSSLDDWRSRIESATVLLKAVENMYPDVKQMLERLAGDMDKSRDRIQKREQTLAQQFSDQVEDYRVKLRELNTSRDSANVAQQTVQQMTVELNQISELLDQTKRDIAERQAKISDTTPLIQVKEAVVKVQAEIKLMSLRIGILQNGVLQHVMKQTKARREGPTVEGTEMYSGEIMFS
;
A
#
# COMPACT_ATOMS: atom_id res chain seq x y z
N MET A 1 -23.87 14.90 19.03
CA MET A 1 -22.84 14.56 18.02
C MET A 1 -23.06 15.48 16.81
N ASN A 2 -22.30 16.58 16.70
CA ASN A 2 -22.55 17.64 15.70
C ASN A 2 -21.56 17.60 14.51
N ILE A 3 -21.08 16.42 14.13
CA ILE A 3 -20.26 16.31 12.91
C ILE A 3 -21.20 16.21 11.71
N ALA A 4 -21.15 17.20 10.82
CA ALA A 4 -21.83 17.14 9.54
C ALA A 4 -21.26 15.97 8.71
N ILE A 5 -22.12 15.01 8.36
CA ILE A 5 -21.77 13.76 7.66
C ILE A 5 -21.00 14.04 6.36
N ALA A 6 -21.34 15.14 5.68
CA ALA A 6 -20.71 15.55 4.42
C ALA A 6 -19.19 15.82 4.53
N ASN A 7 -18.67 16.12 5.72
CA ASN A 7 -17.25 16.46 5.93
C ASN A 7 -16.42 15.30 6.51
N ILE A 8 -16.95 14.08 6.56
CA ILE A 8 -16.22 12.93 7.12
C ILE A 8 -15.31 12.33 6.04
N ALA A 9 -13.99 12.52 6.20
CA ALA A 9 -13.01 11.90 5.31
C ALA A 9 -13.07 10.36 5.41
N PRO A 10 -13.07 9.62 4.28
CA PRO A 10 -13.14 8.15 4.28
C PRO A 10 -12.06 7.45 5.09
N THR A 11 -10.90 8.10 5.27
CA THR A 11 -9.79 7.60 6.10
C THR A 11 -10.18 7.44 7.57
N ARG A 12 -11.06 8.31 8.09
CA ARG A 12 -11.56 8.22 9.48
C ARG A 12 -12.56 7.09 9.67
N LEU A 13 -13.19 6.59 8.60
CA LEU A 13 -14.09 5.43 8.66
C LEU A 13 -13.31 4.11 8.63
N LYS A 14 -12.12 4.09 8.00
CA LYS A 14 -11.27 2.88 7.93
C LYS A 14 -10.82 2.37 9.29
N GLN A 15 -10.76 3.23 10.31
CA GLN A 15 -10.34 2.82 11.65
C GLN A 15 -11.38 1.93 12.38
N GLY A 16 -12.62 1.85 11.88
CA GLY A 16 -13.67 0.95 12.39
C GLY A 16 -14.31 1.36 13.72
N SER A 17 -13.74 2.32 14.44
CA SER A 17 -14.26 2.85 15.71
C SER A 17 -14.15 4.37 15.78
N GLY A 18 -14.78 5.00 16.77
CA GLY A 18 -14.67 6.44 17.03
C GLY A 18 -15.81 7.29 16.47
N GLU A 19 -15.75 8.59 16.78
CA GLU A 19 -16.87 9.53 16.63
C GLU A 19 -17.40 9.64 15.20
N ALA A 20 -16.52 9.57 14.19
CA ALA A 20 -16.92 9.63 12.79
C ALA A 20 -17.79 8.43 12.38
N VAL A 21 -17.45 7.23 12.84
CA VAL A 21 -18.22 6.00 12.57
C VAL A 21 -19.54 6.04 13.33
N LEU A 22 -19.52 6.45 14.61
CA LEU A 22 -20.72 6.59 15.43
C LEU A 22 -21.70 7.63 14.88
N ALA A 23 -21.20 8.76 14.37
CA ALA A 23 -22.04 9.78 13.75
C ALA A 23 -22.75 9.25 12.49
N VAL A 24 -22.04 8.46 11.65
CA VAL A 24 -22.65 7.81 10.48
C VAL A 24 -23.68 6.76 10.89
N LEU A 25 -23.36 5.91 11.87
CA LEU A 25 -24.28 4.90 12.37
C LEU A 25 -25.55 5.52 12.98
N SER A 26 -25.41 6.54 13.82
CA SER A 26 -26.54 7.27 14.39
C SER A 26 -27.41 7.90 13.30
N ALA A 27 -26.80 8.49 12.27
CA ALA A 27 -27.54 9.05 11.15
C ALA A 27 -28.29 7.98 10.33
N LEU A 28 -27.65 6.82 10.09
CA LEU A 28 -28.29 5.69 9.41
C LEU A 28 -29.45 5.12 10.21
N VAL A 29 -29.29 5.00 11.53
CA VAL A 29 -30.37 4.56 12.44
C VAL A 29 -31.52 5.56 12.40
N ASN A 30 -31.24 6.86 12.53
CA ASN A 30 -32.29 7.88 12.46
C ASN A 30 -33.00 7.90 11.09
N ALA A 31 -32.28 7.71 9.99
CA ALA A 31 -32.87 7.60 8.66
C ALA A 31 -33.74 6.33 8.52
N ALA A 32 -33.29 5.20 9.08
CA ALA A 32 -34.05 3.97 9.10
C ALA A 32 -35.33 4.11 9.94
N LEU A 33 -35.24 4.66 11.15
CA LEU A 33 -36.40 4.92 12.01
C LEU A 33 -37.38 5.90 11.37
N SER A 34 -36.88 6.92 10.68
CA SER A 34 -37.72 7.87 9.94
C SER A 34 -38.43 7.18 8.77
N SER A 35 -37.78 6.23 8.09
CA SER A 35 -38.38 5.49 6.96
C SER A 35 -39.44 4.47 7.41
N THR A 36 -39.32 3.94 8.63
CA THR A 36 -40.32 3.04 9.21
C THR A 36 -41.47 3.80 9.87
N GLY A 37 -41.38 5.14 9.97
CA GLY A 37 -42.35 5.95 10.72
C GLY A 37 -42.31 5.66 12.22
N TYR A 38 -41.18 5.18 12.72
CA TYR A 38 -41.01 4.94 14.15
C TYR A 38 -40.85 6.27 14.87
N ASP A 39 -41.70 6.49 15.86
CA ASP A 39 -41.63 7.64 16.75
C ASP A 39 -41.46 7.15 18.19
N PHE A 40 -40.70 7.89 18.99
CA PHE A 40 -40.48 7.53 20.38
C PHE A 40 -41.77 7.76 21.16
N GLN A 41 -42.39 6.68 21.62
CA GLN A 41 -43.61 6.77 22.41
C GLN A 41 -43.30 7.49 23.74
N PRO A 42 -44.08 8.53 24.12
CA PRO A 42 -43.93 9.16 25.42
C PRO A 42 -44.05 8.12 26.53
N ILE A 43 -43.16 8.21 27.52
CA ILE A 43 -43.22 7.36 28.70
C ILE A 43 -44.55 7.64 29.41
N ASP A 44 -45.40 6.62 29.51
CA ASP A 44 -46.67 6.69 30.23
C ASP A 44 -46.43 6.50 31.72
N TYR A 45 -46.43 7.61 32.46
CA TYR A 45 -46.32 7.60 33.92
C TYR A 45 -47.63 7.20 34.63
N GLY A 46 -48.72 6.96 33.90
CA GLY A 46 -50.03 6.62 34.48
C GLY A 46 -50.05 5.27 35.22
N GLN A 47 -49.16 4.34 34.83
CA GLN A 47 -49.08 3.01 35.44
C GLN A 47 -48.06 2.90 36.59
N VAL A 48 -47.40 3.99 36.97
CA VAL A 48 -46.52 4.00 38.17
C VAL A 48 -47.35 3.84 39.46
N GLY A 49 -48.67 4.05 39.40
CA GLY A 49 -49.57 3.69 40.48
C GLY A 49 -49.85 2.19 40.50
N ARG A 50 -49.31 1.50 41.51
CA ARG A 50 -49.57 0.08 41.86
C ARG A 50 -48.60 -0.95 41.27
N TYR A 51 -47.31 -0.60 41.20
CA TYR A 51 -46.30 -1.64 41.38
C TYR A 51 -46.32 -2.03 42.86
N ASP A 52 -47.14 -3.05 43.17
CA ASP A 52 -46.99 -3.80 44.40
C ASP A 52 -45.69 -4.61 44.23
N GLU A 53 -44.57 -4.05 44.67
CA GLU A 53 -43.26 -4.72 44.63
C GLU A 53 -43.34 -6.12 45.24
N LEU A 54 -44.28 -6.39 46.16
CA LEU A 54 -44.46 -7.71 46.75
C LEU A 54 -45.40 -8.62 45.97
N ALA A 55 -46.28 -8.14 45.10
CA ALA A 55 -47.04 -9.04 44.23
C ALA A 55 -46.09 -9.78 43.27
N ALA A 56 -45.01 -9.12 42.84
CA ALA A 56 -43.96 -9.76 42.07
C ALA A 56 -43.13 -10.73 42.93
N VAL A 57 -42.79 -10.37 44.18
CA VAL A 57 -41.99 -11.26 45.04
C VAL A 57 -42.79 -12.48 45.50
N ALA A 58 -44.10 -12.35 45.76
CA ALA A 58 -44.93 -13.45 46.22
C ALA A 58 -45.15 -14.52 45.14
N ASP A 59 -45.24 -14.14 43.86
CA ASP A 59 -45.29 -15.12 42.75
C ASP A 59 -43.89 -15.51 42.24
N ALA A 60 -42.83 -14.76 42.56
CA ALA A 60 -41.45 -15.06 42.14
C ALA A 60 -40.72 -16.04 43.08
N GLU A 61 -41.29 -16.45 44.22
CA GLU A 61 -40.70 -17.54 44.99
C GLU A 61 -40.66 -18.86 44.21
N ASP A 62 -41.45 -19.02 43.13
CA ASP A 62 -41.51 -20.27 42.40
C ASP A 62 -40.69 -20.35 41.09
N GLU A 63 -40.19 -19.26 40.50
CA GLU A 63 -39.44 -19.37 39.22
C GLU A 63 -38.44 -18.23 38.94
N GLN A 64 -37.16 -18.50 39.23
CA GLN A 64 -35.95 -18.16 38.44
C GLN A 64 -35.77 -16.73 37.87
N GLY A 65 -34.68 -16.08 38.27
CA GLY A 65 -33.93 -15.15 37.40
C GLY A 65 -33.45 -13.89 38.10
N GLU A 66 -32.15 -13.85 38.38
CA GLU A 66 -31.40 -12.71 38.89
C GLU A 66 -31.45 -11.53 37.91
N ASP A 67 -32.33 -10.56 38.13
CA ASP A 67 -32.21 -9.24 37.50
C ASP A 67 -31.53 -8.27 38.48
N GLU A 68 -30.23 -8.07 38.27
CA GLU A 68 -29.35 -7.16 39.01
C GLU A 68 -29.82 -5.71 38.85
N ILE A 69 -30.42 -5.13 39.90
CA ILE A 69 -30.66 -3.68 39.96
C ILE A 69 -29.43 -3.03 40.63
N GLU A 70 -28.62 -2.37 39.79
CA GLU A 70 -27.45 -1.58 40.15
C GLU A 70 -27.88 -0.26 40.82
N ASP A 71 -28.14 -0.29 42.14
CA ASP A 71 -28.48 0.92 42.91
C ASP A 71 -27.19 1.66 43.31
N ASN A 72 -26.69 2.45 42.36
CA ASN A 72 -25.50 3.28 42.52
C ASN A 72 -25.85 4.59 43.25
N VAL A 73 -26.15 4.51 44.56
CA VAL A 73 -26.24 5.71 45.41
C VAL A 73 -24.92 5.90 46.12
N VAL A 74 -24.04 6.68 45.51
CA VAL A 74 -22.88 7.27 46.19
C VAL A 74 -23.41 8.35 47.12
N ILE A 75 -23.62 8.01 48.39
CA ILE A 75 -23.83 9.01 49.45
C ILE A 75 -22.45 9.59 49.74
N ASP A 76 -22.16 10.73 49.13
CA ASP A 76 -21.01 11.57 49.43
C ASP A 76 -21.21 12.11 50.85
N SER A 77 -20.64 11.40 51.83
CA SER A 77 -20.62 11.76 53.24
C SER A 77 -19.53 12.80 53.46
N ASP A 78 -19.74 14.01 52.95
CA ASP A 78 -18.98 15.20 53.33
C ASP A 78 -20.01 16.22 53.85
N ASP A 79 -19.70 16.84 55.00
CA ASP A 79 -20.54 17.80 55.74
C ASP A 79 -21.74 17.22 56.51
N ASP A 80 -21.47 16.74 57.73
CA ASP A 80 -21.97 17.36 58.97
C ASP A 80 -21.81 16.36 60.14
N ASP A 81 -20.55 16.00 60.41
CA ASP A 81 -20.13 15.68 61.77
C ASP A 81 -20.27 16.96 62.61
N GLU A 82 -21.50 17.37 62.91
CA GLU A 82 -21.79 18.36 63.94
C GLU A 82 -21.48 17.68 65.27
N VAL A 83 -20.21 17.78 65.63
CA VAL A 83 -19.56 17.34 66.85
C VAL A 83 -20.23 18.06 68.03
N TYR A 84 -21.41 17.60 68.44
CA TYR A 84 -22.04 17.94 69.72
C TYR A 84 -21.31 17.21 70.87
N VAL A 85 -20.01 17.43 70.99
CA VAL A 85 -19.17 16.91 72.08
C VAL A 85 -18.39 18.08 72.70
N GLY A 86 -19.13 19.12 73.07
CA GLY A 86 -18.56 20.40 73.50
C GLY A 86 -19.17 20.98 74.77
N ALA A 87 -19.51 20.17 75.79
CA ALA A 87 -19.89 20.74 77.09
C ALA A 87 -19.75 19.85 78.35
N VAL A 88 -19.24 18.62 78.29
CA VAL A 88 -19.19 17.76 79.51
C VAL A 88 -17.82 17.77 80.22
N SER A 89 -16.78 18.37 79.63
CA SER A 89 -15.43 18.36 80.21
C SER A 89 -14.86 19.76 80.42
N GLY A 90 -15.32 20.46 81.47
CA GLY A 90 -14.73 21.76 81.81
C GLY A 90 -15.46 22.57 82.88
N ASN A 91 -15.39 22.09 84.13
CA ASN A 91 -15.32 22.86 85.39
C ASN A 91 -16.24 22.30 86.48
N ARG A 92 -15.64 21.36 87.23
CA ARG A 92 -16.08 20.87 88.53
C ARG A 92 -15.91 21.99 89.55
N SER A 93 -16.91 22.84 89.69
CA SER A 93 -17.01 23.82 90.78
C SER A 93 -18.46 23.94 91.23
N ALA A 94 -18.81 23.07 92.17
CA ALA A 94 -19.77 23.27 93.25
C ALA A 94 -20.80 24.41 93.10
N LYS A 95 -21.93 24.11 92.44
CA LYS A 95 -23.24 24.75 92.68
C LYS A 95 -24.30 23.67 92.45
N SER A 96 -24.76 23.06 93.53
CA SER A 96 -26.08 23.35 94.14
C SER A 96 -27.23 22.85 93.27
N ASP A 97 -27.74 21.65 93.59
CA ASP A 97 -29.12 21.16 93.42
C ASP A 97 -29.78 21.24 92.02
N ALA A 98 -29.09 21.73 91.00
CA ALA A 98 -29.59 21.81 89.62
C ALA A 98 -29.54 20.46 88.89
N ASP A 99 -28.83 19.48 89.45
CA ASP A 99 -28.66 18.14 88.87
C ASP A 99 -29.71 17.13 89.36
N ARG A 100 -30.66 17.59 90.18
CA ARG A 100 -31.83 16.77 90.51
C ARG A 100 -32.83 16.93 89.35
N PRO A 101 -33.06 15.91 88.51
CA PRO A 101 -34.06 15.99 87.47
C PRO A 101 -35.39 16.43 88.10
N PRO A 102 -36.12 17.37 87.48
CA PRO A 102 -37.37 17.87 88.04
C PRO A 102 -38.26 16.68 88.35
N THR A 103 -38.62 16.50 89.62
CA THR A 103 -39.67 15.54 89.98
C THR A 103 -40.89 15.93 89.16
N PRO A 104 -41.49 15.01 88.38
CA PRO A 104 -42.62 15.33 87.53
C PRO A 104 -43.68 15.99 88.41
N LYS A 105 -44.01 17.26 88.10
CA LYS A 105 -45.03 18.06 88.82
C LYS A 105 -46.44 17.60 88.48
N VAL A 106 -46.60 16.39 87.97
CA VAL A 106 -47.90 15.86 87.56
C VAL A 106 -48.30 14.82 88.57
N ASP A 107 -49.51 15.00 89.10
CA ASP A 107 -50.06 14.10 90.11
C ASP A 107 -50.17 12.69 89.54
N ALA A 108 -49.82 11.69 90.34
CA ALA A 108 -49.84 10.29 89.92
C ALA A 108 -51.26 9.85 89.55
N GLU A 109 -52.27 10.37 90.27
CA GLU A 109 -53.69 10.12 89.97
C GLU A 109 -54.12 10.84 88.68
N GLU A 110 -53.70 12.08 88.44
CA GLU A 110 -53.96 12.79 87.17
C GLU A 110 -53.35 12.06 85.97
N TRP A 111 -52.10 11.57 86.09
CA TRP A 111 -51.47 10.77 85.05
C TRP A 111 -52.22 9.47 84.80
N LYS A 112 -52.65 8.79 85.87
CA LYS A 112 -53.40 7.54 85.75
C LYS A 112 -54.75 7.78 85.08
N MET A 113 -55.46 8.84 85.43
CA MET A 113 -56.71 9.22 84.77
C MET A 113 -56.50 9.59 83.30
N GLU A 114 -55.40 10.28 82.96
CA GLU A 114 -55.08 10.60 81.57
C GLU A 114 -54.72 9.32 80.78
N VAL A 115 -54.02 8.37 81.39
CA VAL A 115 -53.77 7.04 80.81
C VAL A 115 -55.07 6.27 80.61
N GLU A 116 -55.98 6.25 81.59
CA GLU A 116 -57.29 5.59 81.45
C GLU A 116 -58.17 6.27 80.37
N ARG A 117 -58.07 7.60 80.23
CA ARG A 117 -58.78 8.38 79.21
C ARG A 117 -58.23 8.12 77.80
N VAL A 118 -56.90 8.00 77.66
CA VAL A 118 -56.21 7.83 76.37
C VAL A 118 -56.08 6.36 75.98
N ALA A 119 -56.10 5.43 76.92
CA ALA A 119 -56.05 3.98 76.66
C ALA A 119 -57.07 3.51 75.60
N PRO A 120 -58.37 3.88 75.65
CA PRO A 120 -59.32 3.50 74.61
C PRO A 120 -59.16 4.29 73.30
N LEU A 121 -58.53 5.47 73.33
CA LEU A 121 -58.19 6.24 72.13
C LEU A 121 -56.94 5.68 71.43
N LEU A 122 -56.13 4.89 72.15
CA LEU A 122 -54.94 4.23 71.64
C LEU A 122 -55.35 3.04 70.76
N GLN A 123 -55.77 3.36 69.54
CA GLN A 123 -55.99 2.35 68.51
C GLN A 123 -54.62 1.79 68.12
N VAL A 124 -54.24 0.67 68.72
CA VAL A 124 -53.18 -0.19 68.22
C VAL A 124 -53.70 -0.77 66.90
N ARG A 125 -53.53 -0.03 65.81
CA ARG A 125 -53.80 -0.59 64.48
C ARG A 125 -52.90 -1.80 64.31
N GLN A 126 -53.48 -2.92 63.87
CA GLN A 126 -52.72 -4.10 63.51
C GLN A 126 -51.63 -3.66 62.55
N SER A 127 -50.39 -3.98 62.93
CA SER A 127 -49.17 -3.63 62.22
C SER A 127 -49.36 -3.83 60.73
N SER A 128 -49.49 -2.74 59.99
CA SER A 128 -49.47 -2.79 58.54
C SER A 128 -48.10 -3.29 58.12
N LEU A 129 -48.01 -4.01 56.98
CA LEU A 129 -46.72 -4.34 56.39
C LEU A 129 -45.81 -3.11 56.18
N ASP A 130 -46.41 -1.91 56.15
CA ASP A 130 -45.77 -0.60 56.06
C ASP A 130 -45.24 -0.03 57.38
N ASP A 131 -45.31 -0.77 58.48
CA ASP A 131 -44.73 -0.35 59.74
C ASP A 131 -43.20 -0.25 59.60
N TRP A 132 -42.61 0.91 59.92
CA TRP A 132 -41.14 1.08 59.89
C TRP A 132 -40.38 -0.01 60.68
N ARG A 133 -41.04 -0.65 61.67
CA ARG A 133 -40.50 -1.79 62.42
C ARG A 133 -40.37 -3.06 61.59
N SER A 134 -41.35 -3.40 60.75
CA SER A 134 -41.24 -4.55 59.84
C SER A 134 -40.16 -4.31 58.80
N ARG A 135 -40.03 -3.07 58.29
CA ARG A 135 -38.97 -2.66 57.36
C ARG A 135 -37.57 -2.75 57.98
N ILE A 136 -37.41 -2.37 59.25
CA ILE A 136 -36.14 -2.56 59.97
C ILE A 136 -35.86 -4.05 60.16
N GLU A 137 -36.84 -4.84 60.58
CA GLU A 137 -36.65 -6.28 60.77
C GLU A 137 -36.25 -6.95 59.45
N SER A 138 -36.95 -6.65 58.34
CA SER A 138 -36.60 -7.17 57.01
C SER A 138 -35.21 -6.72 56.57
N ALA A 139 -34.83 -5.46 56.81
CA ALA A 139 -33.48 -4.97 56.53
C ALA A 139 -32.43 -5.72 57.35
N THR A 140 -32.69 -6.03 58.63
CA THR A 140 -31.75 -6.82 59.44
C THR A 140 -31.62 -8.26 58.97
N VAL A 141 -32.69 -8.86 58.46
CA VAL A 141 -32.67 -10.21 57.87
C VAL A 141 -31.86 -10.21 56.58
N LEU A 142 -32.08 -9.23 55.70
CA LEU A 142 -31.31 -9.06 54.45
C LEU A 142 -29.83 -8.81 54.73
N LEU A 143 -29.50 -7.94 55.69
CA LEU A 143 -28.11 -7.69 56.10
C LEU A 143 -27.43 -8.98 56.56
N LYS A 144 -28.09 -9.78 57.40
CA LYS A 144 -27.55 -11.09 57.84
C LYS A 144 -27.39 -12.06 56.67
N ALA A 145 -28.32 -12.06 55.71
CA ALA A 145 -28.21 -12.89 54.51
C ALA A 145 -26.98 -12.49 53.68
N VAL A 146 -26.79 -11.19 53.44
CA VAL A 146 -25.61 -10.65 52.73
C VAL A 146 -24.32 -10.97 53.48
N GLU A 147 -24.26 -10.76 54.80
CA GLU A 147 -23.10 -11.10 55.62
C GLU A 147 -22.73 -12.59 55.53
N ASN A 148 -23.74 -13.47 55.46
CA ASN A 148 -23.52 -14.91 55.31
C ASN A 148 -23.03 -15.29 53.90
N MET A 149 -23.51 -14.63 52.85
CA MET A 149 -23.17 -14.95 51.46
C MET A 149 -21.86 -14.29 50.99
N TYR A 150 -21.51 -13.14 51.56
CA TYR A 150 -20.30 -12.39 51.23
C TYR A 150 -19.00 -13.21 51.23
N PRO A 151 -18.67 -14.04 52.25
CA PRO A 151 -17.44 -14.82 52.24
C PRO A 151 -17.36 -15.81 51.08
N ASP A 152 -18.49 -16.42 50.71
CA ASP A 152 -18.56 -17.40 49.62
C ASP A 152 -18.37 -16.73 48.25
N VAL A 153 -19.05 -15.60 48.02
CA VAL A 153 -18.90 -14.80 46.79
C VAL A 153 -17.46 -14.28 46.66
N LYS A 154 -16.90 -13.77 47.76
CA LYS A 154 -15.50 -13.30 47.79
C LYS A 154 -14.53 -14.42 47.41
N GLN A 155 -14.69 -15.61 48.00
CA GLN A 155 -13.86 -16.77 47.67
C GLN A 155 -14.01 -17.18 46.20
N MET A 156 -15.24 -17.15 45.66
CA MET A 156 -15.50 -17.46 44.25
C MET A 156 -14.77 -16.47 43.33
N LEU A 157 -14.81 -15.18 43.64
CA LEU A 157 -14.14 -14.14 42.86
C LEU A 157 -12.61 -14.25 42.94
N GLU A 158 -12.05 -14.52 44.12
CA GLU A 158 -10.61 -14.77 44.29
C GLU A 158 -10.16 -16.01 43.48
N ARG A 159 -10.97 -17.07 43.45
CA ARG A 159 -10.68 -18.26 42.64
C ARG A 159 -10.73 -17.94 41.16
N LEU A 160 -11.74 -17.19 40.71
CA LEU A 160 -11.88 -16.77 39.32
C LEU A 160 -10.68 -15.91 38.88
N ALA A 161 -10.27 -14.93 39.70
CA ALA A 161 -9.08 -14.12 39.43
C ALA A 161 -7.83 -14.99 39.29
N GLY A 162 -7.62 -15.95 40.20
CA GLY A 162 -6.48 -16.87 40.12
C GLY A 162 -6.51 -17.78 38.89
N ASP A 163 -7.70 -18.18 38.41
CA ASP A 163 -7.83 -18.98 37.18
C ASP A 163 -7.66 -18.14 35.91
N MET A 164 -8.10 -16.88 35.92
CA MET A 164 -7.82 -15.92 34.86
C MET A 164 -6.33 -15.64 34.70
N ASP A 165 -5.60 -15.47 35.81
CA ASP A 165 -4.14 -15.27 35.79
C ASP A 165 -3.40 -16.49 35.22
N LYS A 166 -3.75 -17.70 35.67
CA LYS A 166 -3.20 -18.94 35.11
C LYS A 166 -3.49 -19.07 33.61
N SER A 167 -4.69 -18.68 33.17
CA SER A 167 -5.08 -18.70 31.77
C SER A 167 -4.25 -17.70 30.95
N ARG A 168 -4.10 -16.47 31.45
CA ARG A 168 -3.26 -15.42 30.86
C ARG A 168 -1.81 -15.88 30.72
N ASP A 169 -1.21 -16.43 31.77
CA ASP A 169 0.16 -16.95 31.75
C ASP A 169 0.33 -18.08 30.74
N ARG A 170 -0.68 -18.96 30.62
CA ARG A 170 -0.69 -20.04 29.64
C ARG A 170 -0.77 -19.50 28.21
N ILE A 171 -1.60 -18.50 27.96
CA ILE A 171 -1.72 -17.82 26.66
C ILE A 171 -0.38 -17.15 26.32
N GLN A 172 0.19 -16.37 27.24
CA GLN A 172 1.47 -15.68 27.04
C GLN A 172 2.61 -16.66 26.73
N LYS A 173 2.69 -17.80 27.44
CA LYS A 173 3.69 -18.85 27.14
C LYS A 173 3.47 -19.48 25.76
N ARG A 174 2.21 -19.68 25.35
CA ARG A 174 1.88 -20.20 24.01
C ARG A 174 2.25 -19.20 22.93
N GLU A 175 1.94 -17.92 23.12
CA GLU A 175 2.33 -16.84 22.22
C GLU A 175 3.85 -16.75 22.07
N GLN A 176 4.60 -16.80 23.18
CA GLN A 176 6.06 -16.80 23.14
C GLN A 176 6.61 -18.02 22.38
N THR A 177 6.05 -19.21 22.62
CA THR A 177 6.45 -20.43 21.93
C THR A 177 6.16 -20.34 20.42
N LEU A 178 4.98 -19.84 20.05
CA LEU A 178 4.61 -19.63 18.65
C LEU A 178 5.51 -18.60 17.97
N ALA A 179 5.76 -17.45 18.62
CA ALA A 179 6.66 -16.43 18.11
C ALA A 179 8.06 -17.00 17.86
N GLN A 180 8.59 -17.81 18.78
CA GLN A 180 9.89 -18.45 18.62
C GLN A 180 9.90 -19.47 17.47
N GLN A 181 8.83 -20.26 17.31
CA GLN A 181 8.69 -21.23 16.23
C GLN A 181 8.63 -20.57 14.86
N PHE A 182 7.88 -19.46 14.75
CA PHE A 182 7.73 -18.74 13.49
C PHE A 182 8.90 -17.80 13.20
N SER A 183 9.68 -17.38 14.20
CA SER A 183 10.83 -16.47 13.99
C SER A 183 11.84 -17.05 13.00
N ASP A 184 12.15 -18.33 13.11
CA ASP A 184 13.11 -19.01 12.22
C ASP A 184 12.53 -19.13 10.79
N GLN A 185 11.28 -19.55 10.68
CA GLN A 185 10.57 -19.65 9.40
C GLN A 185 10.44 -18.31 8.68
N VAL A 186 10.22 -17.22 9.42
CA VAL A 186 10.15 -15.87 8.86
C VAL A 186 11.52 -15.42 8.34
N GLU A 187 12.62 -15.72 9.04
CA GLU A 187 13.95 -15.38 8.53
C GLU A 187 14.33 -16.26 7.33
N ASP A 188 14.02 -17.55 7.36
CA ASP A 188 14.20 -18.46 6.21
C ASP A 188 13.43 -17.95 4.99
N TYR A 189 12.16 -17.55 5.16
CA TYR A 189 11.37 -16.96 4.09
C TYR A 189 12.03 -15.68 3.55
N ARG A 190 12.55 -14.82 4.42
CA ARG A 190 13.29 -13.61 4.01
C ARG A 190 14.56 -13.96 3.24
N VAL A 191 15.33 -14.96 3.67
CA VAL A 191 16.53 -15.42 2.96
C VAL A 191 16.16 -15.96 1.58
N LYS A 192 15.15 -16.84 1.50
CA LYS A 192 14.68 -17.40 0.23
C LYS A 192 14.14 -16.35 -0.71
N LEU A 193 13.44 -15.33 -0.20
CA LEU A 193 12.98 -14.20 -1.00
C LEU A 193 14.13 -13.37 -1.55
N ARG A 194 15.18 -13.13 -0.74
CA ARG A 194 16.41 -12.46 -1.21
C ARG A 194 17.11 -13.29 -2.29
N GLU A 195 17.28 -14.60 -2.10
CA GLU A 195 17.87 -15.52 -3.10
C GLU A 195 17.07 -15.55 -4.41
N LEU A 196 15.74 -15.55 -4.34
CA LEU A 196 14.89 -15.52 -5.53
C LEU A 196 15.08 -14.20 -6.29
N ASN A 197 15.09 -13.07 -5.59
CA ASN A 197 15.29 -11.76 -6.21
C ASN A 197 16.68 -11.65 -6.86
N THR A 198 17.74 -12.08 -6.17
CA THR A 198 19.10 -12.06 -6.75
C THR A 198 19.23 -12.99 -7.96
N SER A 199 18.60 -14.16 -7.94
CA SER A 199 18.54 -15.07 -9.08
C SER A 199 17.79 -14.44 -10.26
N ARG A 200 16.65 -13.78 -10.00
CA ARG A 200 15.86 -13.08 -11.02
C ARG A 200 16.64 -11.92 -11.64
N ASP A 201 17.34 -11.14 -10.83
CA ASP A 201 18.17 -10.03 -11.30
C ASP A 201 19.34 -10.54 -12.14
N SER A 202 20.02 -11.60 -11.70
CA SER A 202 21.08 -12.26 -12.48
C SER A 202 20.56 -12.80 -13.81
N ALA A 203 19.38 -13.42 -13.84
CA ALA A 203 18.74 -13.88 -15.07
C ALA A 203 18.40 -12.72 -16.01
N ASN A 204 17.92 -11.59 -15.49
CA ASN A 204 17.66 -10.38 -16.28
C ASN A 204 18.95 -9.80 -16.88
N VAL A 205 20.03 -9.74 -16.11
CA VAL A 205 21.35 -9.27 -16.59
C VAL A 205 21.90 -10.21 -17.67
N ALA A 206 21.80 -11.52 -17.46
CA ALA A 206 22.19 -12.51 -18.48
C ALA A 206 21.34 -12.36 -19.75
N GLN A 207 20.02 -12.16 -19.62
CA GLN A 207 19.13 -11.95 -20.76
C GLN A 207 19.48 -10.68 -21.55
N GLN A 208 19.79 -9.59 -20.86
CA GLN A 208 20.27 -8.35 -21.51
C GLN A 208 21.60 -8.56 -22.23
N THR A 209 22.51 -9.32 -21.61
CA THR A 209 23.81 -9.65 -22.21
C THR A 209 23.64 -10.49 -23.47
N VAL A 210 22.76 -11.49 -23.45
CA VAL A 210 22.43 -12.30 -24.63
C VAL A 210 21.81 -11.45 -25.73
N GLN A 211 20.92 -10.51 -25.40
CA GLN A 211 20.35 -9.57 -26.38
C GLN A 211 21.43 -8.69 -27.01
N GLN A 212 22.35 -8.15 -26.20
CA GLN A 212 23.48 -7.36 -26.67
C GLN A 212 24.38 -8.17 -27.63
N MET A 213 24.76 -9.38 -27.24
CA MET A 213 25.55 -10.28 -28.09
C MET A 213 24.81 -10.67 -29.37
N THR A 214 23.48 -10.80 -29.33
CA THR A 214 22.67 -11.08 -30.52
C THR A 214 22.68 -9.90 -31.49
N VAL A 215 22.60 -8.66 -30.98
CA VAL A 215 22.73 -7.44 -31.79
C VAL A 215 24.12 -7.34 -32.42
N GLU A 216 25.18 -7.58 -31.64
CA GLU A 216 26.56 -7.57 -32.13
C GLU A 216 26.80 -8.65 -33.19
N LEU A 217 26.27 -9.86 -32.98
CA LEU A 217 26.35 -10.94 -33.96
C LEU A 217 25.68 -10.55 -35.27
N ASN A 218 24.47 -9.98 -35.21
CA ASN A 218 23.75 -9.52 -36.40
C ASN A 218 24.54 -8.42 -37.14
N GLN A 219 25.14 -7.48 -36.41
CA GLN A 219 25.97 -6.43 -36.98
C GLN A 219 27.22 -7.00 -37.68
N ILE A 220 27.91 -7.96 -37.05
CA ILE A 220 29.08 -8.62 -37.65
C ILE A 220 28.67 -9.43 -38.88
N SER A 221 27.52 -10.13 -38.84
CA SER A 221 26.98 -10.85 -39.99
C SER A 221 26.67 -9.91 -41.17
N GLU A 222 26.08 -8.74 -40.91
CA GLU A 222 25.82 -7.74 -41.94
C GLU A 222 27.12 -7.19 -42.55
N LEU A 223 28.13 -6.88 -41.71
CA LEU A 223 29.45 -6.44 -42.17
C LEU A 223 30.17 -7.52 -42.99
N LEU A 224 30.04 -8.79 -42.59
CA LEU A 224 30.59 -9.93 -43.33
C LEU A 224 29.93 -10.05 -44.71
N ASP A 225 28.61 -9.95 -44.78
CA ASP A 225 27.88 -10.03 -46.05
C ASP A 225 28.18 -8.83 -46.94
N GLN A 226 28.34 -7.63 -46.38
CA GLN A 226 28.80 -6.47 -47.12
C GLN A 226 30.21 -6.70 -47.69
N THR A 227 31.14 -7.18 -46.87
CA THR A 227 32.51 -7.47 -47.31
C THR A 227 32.54 -8.56 -48.39
N LYS A 228 31.70 -9.59 -48.29
CA LYS A 228 31.55 -10.61 -49.33
C LYS A 228 31.03 -10.03 -50.64
N ARG A 229 30.06 -9.11 -50.59
CA ARG A 229 29.56 -8.41 -51.79
C ARG A 229 30.66 -7.56 -52.43
N ASP A 230 31.42 -6.83 -51.62
CA ASP A 230 32.55 -6.02 -52.11
C ASP A 230 33.63 -6.88 -52.75
N ILE A 231 33.92 -8.06 -52.17
CA ILE A 231 34.85 -9.03 -52.75
C ILE A 231 34.31 -9.57 -54.07
N ALA A 232 33.03 -9.94 -54.15
CA ALA A 232 32.42 -10.43 -55.38
C ALA A 232 32.40 -9.36 -56.49
N GLU A 233 32.12 -8.10 -56.15
CA GLU A 233 32.18 -6.98 -57.08
C GLU A 233 33.61 -6.75 -57.60
N ARG A 234 34.60 -6.78 -56.71
CA ARG A 234 36.02 -6.68 -57.09
C ARG A 234 36.46 -7.88 -57.93
N GLN A 235 36.03 -9.08 -57.59
CA GLN A 235 36.32 -10.29 -58.36
C GLN A 235 35.72 -10.20 -59.77
N ALA A 236 34.49 -9.71 -59.89
CA ALA A 236 33.86 -9.45 -61.20
C ALA A 236 34.66 -8.42 -62.00
N LYS A 237 35.08 -7.30 -61.38
CA LYS A 237 35.92 -6.27 -62.03
C LYS A 237 37.31 -6.79 -62.42
N ILE A 238 37.93 -7.64 -61.61
CA ILE A 238 39.26 -8.23 -61.89
C ILE A 238 39.16 -9.32 -62.97
N SER A 239 38.08 -10.11 -62.94
CA SER A 239 37.81 -11.14 -63.95
C SER A 239 37.33 -10.55 -65.27
N ASP A 240 36.89 -9.29 -65.28
CA ASP A 240 36.54 -8.59 -66.50
C ASP A 240 37.82 -8.31 -67.32
N THR A 241 38.05 -9.19 -68.30
CA THR A 241 39.14 -9.09 -69.26
C THR A 241 38.78 -8.20 -70.45
N THR A 242 37.54 -7.68 -70.53
CA THR A 242 37.11 -6.78 -71.61
C THR A 242 38.03 -5.57 -71.78
N PRO A 243 38.50 -4.89 -70.71
CA PRO A 243 39.47 -3.80 -70.85
C PRO A 243 40.80 -4.24 -71.48
N LEU A 244 41.31 -5.43 -71.12
CA LEU A 244 42.54 -5.97 -71.69
C LEU A 244 42.37 -6.33 -73.17
N ILE A 245 41.21 -6.88 -73.53
CA ILE A 245 40.87 -7.19 -74.93
C ILE A 245 40.77 -5.91 -75.75
N GLN A 246 40.10 -4.87 -75.23
CA GLN A 246 40.00 -3.56 -75.90
C GLN A 246 41.37 -2.89 -76.08
N VAL A 247 42.23 -2.93 -75.06
CA VAL A 247 43.60 -2.41 -75.16
C VAL A 247 44.39 -3.19 -76.20
N LYS A 248 44.30 -4.53 -76.21
CA LYS A 248 44.97 -5.38 -77.21
C LYS A 248 44.49 -5.07 -78.63
N GLU A 249 43.18 -4.94 -78.83
CA GLU A 249 42.58 -4.61 -80.13
C GLU A 249 43.04 -3.23 -80.61
N ALA A 250 43.06 -2.23 -79.72
CA ALA A 250 43.60 -0.90 -80.01
C ALA A 250 45.08 -0.96 -80.41
N VAL A 251 45.90 -1.75 -79.70
CA VAL A 251 47.33 -1.93 -80.03
C VAL A 251 47.50 -2.60 -81.40
N VAL A 252 46.73 -3.64 -81.71
CA VAL A 252 46.78 -4.32 -83.03
C VAL A 252 46.36 -3.38 -84.15
N LYS A 253 45.31 -2.57 -83.93
CA LYS A 253 44.86 -1.54 -84.88
C LYS A 253 45.95 -0.51 -85.14
N VAL A 254 46.58 0.02 -84.09
CA VAL A 254 47.71 0.95 -84.21
C VAL A 254 48.90 0.31 -84.94
N GLN A 255 49.22 -0.96 -84.67
CA GLN A 255 50.29 -1.68 -85.39
C GLN A 255 49.98 -1.85 -86.88
N ALA A 256 48.73 -2.16 -87.24
CA ALA A 256 48.30 -2.26 -88.63
C ALA A 256 48.37 -0.90 -89.33
N GLU A 257 47.97 0.17 -88.64
CA GLU A 257 48.07 1.55 -89.13
C GLU A 257 49.52 1.98 -89.35
N ILE A 258 50.44 1.65 -88.43
CA ILE A 258 51.88 1.90 -88.58
C ILE A 258 52.43 1.16 -89.81
N LYS A 259 52.08 -0.12 -90.02
CA LYS A 259 52.53 -0.87 -91.21
C LYS A 259 52.00 -0.25 -92.52
N LEU A 260 50.73 0.17 -92.53
CA LEU A 260 50.13 0.85 -93.67
C LEU A 260 50.82 2.18 -93.96
N MET A 261 51.12 2.97 -92.92
CA MET A 261 51.89 4.22 -93.05
C MET A 261 53.29 3.96 -93.59
N SER A 262 54.00 2.93 -93.10
CA SER A 262 55.33 2.56 -93.62
C SER A 262 55.30 2.16 -95.10
N LEU A 263 54.28 1.42 -95.53
CA LEU A 263 54.11 1.07 -96.95
C LEU A 263 53.79 2.30 -97.81
N ARG A 264 52.94 3.21 -97.32
CA ARG A 264 52.69 4.49 -97.98
C ARG A 264 53.96 5.32 -98.11
N ILE A 265 54.76 5.42 -97.05
CA ILE A 265 56.06 6.10 -97.07
C ILE A 265 57.00 5.46 -98.09
N GLY A 266 57.07 4.12 -98.15
CA GLY A 266 57.90 3.41 -99.13
C GLY A 266 57.48 3.64 -100.59
N ILE A 267 56.17 3.63 -100.88
CA ILE A 267 55.64 3.96 -102.21
C ILE A 267 55.96 5.41 -102.57
N LEU A 268 55.78 6.34 -101.63
CA LEU A 268 56.10 7.75 -101.83
C LEU A 268 57.61 7.94 -102.09
N GLN A 269 58.48 7.25 -101.34
CA GLN A 269 59.93 7.28 -101.56
C GLN A 269 60.31 6.74 -102.93
N ASN A 270 59.76 5.60 -103.36
CA ASN A 270 60.01 5.05 -104.70
C ASN A 270 59.44 5.97 -105.79
N GLY A 271 58.26 6.57 -105.57
CA GLY A 271 57.66 7.54 -106.47
C GLY A 271 58.55 8.77 -106.66
N VAL A 272 59.08 9.32 -105.56
CA VAL A 272 60.07 10.41 -105.59
C VAL A 272 61.34 9.97 -106.32
N LEU A 273 61.86 8.77 -106.03
CA LEU A 273 63.07 8.25 -106.66
C LEU A 273 62.90 8.10 -108.17
N GLN A 274 61.79 7.51 -108.63
CA GLN A 274 61.48 7.40 -110.06
C GLN A 274 61.29 8.76 -110.71
N HIS A 275 60.68 9.72 -110.02
CA HIS A 275 60.54 11.08 -110.53
C HIS A 275 61.91 11.75 -110.70
N VAL A 276 62.81 11.56 -109.73
CA VAL A 276 64.21 12.03 -109.80
C VAL A 276 64.97 11.33 -110.93
N MET A 277 64.83 10.01 -111.09
CA MET A 277 65.47 9.26 -112.16
C MET A 277 64.97 9.65 -113.56
N LYS A 278 63.67 9.90 -113.73
CA LYS A 278 63.10 10.39 -114.98
C LYS A 278 63.60 11.79 -115.31
N GLN A 279 63.69 12.67 -114.31
CA GLN A 279 64.28 14.01 -114.50
C GLN A 279 65.76 13.93 -114.87
N THR A 280 66.56 13.05 -114.25
CA THR A 280 67.98 12.91 -114.60
C THR A 280 68.20 12.25 -115.96
N LYS A 281 67.36 11.28 -116.36
CA LYS A 281 67.40 10.66 -117.69
C LYS A 281 67.00 11.66 -118.79
N ALA A 282 65.91 12.40 -118.61
CA ALA A 282 65.51 13.47 -119.51
C ALA A 282 66.59 14.55 -119.67
N ARG A 283 67.41 14.76 -118.63
CA ARG A 283 68.55 15.68 -118.67
C ARG A 283 69.78 15.10 -119.39
N ARG A 284 69.90 13.77 -119.51
CA ARG A 284 71.01 13.07 -120.21
C ARG A 284 70.73 12.81 -121.68
N GLU A 285 69.49 12.49 -122.02
CA GLU A 285 69.04 12.23 -123.40
C GLU A 285 68.59 13.51 -124.13
N GLY A 286 69.06 14.67 -123.67
CA GLY A 286 68.87 15.94 -124.37
C GLY A 286 69.41 15.85 -125.82
N PRO A 287 68.71 16.44 -126.79
CA PRO A 287 68.72 16.00 -128.17
C PRO A 287 70.08 16.20 -128.85
N THR A 288 70.51 15.14 -129.53
CA THR A 288 71.60 15.10 -130.50
C THR A 288 71.39 16.18 -131.57
N VAL A 289 72.25 17.19 -131.58
CA VAL A 289 72.29 18.22 -132.60
C VAL A 289 72.79 17.59 -133.90
N GLU A 290 71.87 17.38 -134.82
CA GLU A 290 72.09 17.17 -136.24
C GLU A 290 72.86 18.35 -136.85
N GLY A 291 73.74 18.07 -137.81
CA GLY A 291 74.20 19.09 -138.78
C GLY A 291 75.67 19.49 -138.64
N THR A 292 76.57 18.74 -139.26
CA THR A 292 77.80 19.33 -139.80
C THR A 292 78.17 18.62 -141.11
N GLU A 293 77.32 18.79 -142.11
CA GLU A 293 77.70 18.67 -143.51
C GLU A 293 78.62 19.85 -143.84
N MET A 294 79.92 19.61 -143.97
CA MET A 294 80.86 20.60 -144.52
C MET A 294 81.64 19.97 -145.67
N TYR A 295 81.07 20.16 -146.87
CA TYR A 295 81.72 20.57 -148.11
C TYR A 295 83.09 19.97 -148.49
N SER A 296 83.04 19.21 -149.60
CA SER A 296 83.93 19.23 -150.77
C SER A 296 85.16 20.16 -150.75
N GLY A 297 86.34 19.60 -151.03
CA GLY A 297 87.53 20.35 -151.42
C GLY A 297 88.60 19.43 -152.02
N GLU A 298 88.81 19.56 -153.32
CA GLU A 298 89.83 18.89 -154.14
C GLU A 298 91.25 19.11 -153.63
N ILE A 299 92.08 18.06 -153.61
CA ILE A 299 93.54 18.18 -153.80
C ILE A 299 93.99 17.01 -154.68
N MET A 300 93.97 17.22 -155.99
CA MET A 300 94.99 16.65 -156.88
C MET A 300 96.25 17.47 -156.68
N PHE A 301 97.41 16.86 -156.42
CA PHE A 301 98.72 17.22 -156.99
C PHE A 301 99.84 16.33 -156.42
N SER A 302 100.53 15.65 -157.34
CA SER A 302 101.89 15.08 -157.27
C SER A 302 102.17 13.82 -156.45
#